data_AF-K0HLG3-F1
#
_entry.id   AF-K0HLG3-F1
#
_cell.length_a   1.000
_cell.length_b   1.000
_cell.length_c   1.000
_cell.angle_alpha   90.00
_cell.angle_beta   90.00
_cell.angle_gamma   90.00
#
_symmetry.space_group_name_H-M   'P 1'
#
loop_
_entity.id
_entity.type
_entity.pdbx_description
1 polymer ?
#
loop_
_entity_poly.entity_id
_entity_poly.type
_entity_poly.pdbx_seq_one_letter_code
_entity_poly.pdbx_strand_id
1 'polypeptide(L)'
;MSSISLRTIREEHASLAAVLHSLRLMLDQGPGDEPAAFFDVMRAMLFYIDEFPERQHHPKESQWLFPKVAERSPQAAEAIAQLERDHAGGEAAVRELQHLLLGWELMGDARREAFALALERYIRFYLEHMRLEETVVLPAAQEALQPGDWTAIDAAFASNTNPLAPGKPRDAAYDRLFTRIVMRAPSPIGLGSPS
;
A
#
# COMPACT_ATOMS: atom_id res chain seq x y z
N MET A 1 -3.92 -25.49 7.48
CA MET A 1 -4.87 -24.42 7.12
C MET A 1 -4.06 -23.16 6.87
N SER A 2 -4.35 -22.38 5.82
CA SER A 2 -3.65 -21.10 5.61
C SER A 2 -4.03 -20.14 6.74
N SER A 3 -3.02 -19.56 7.41
CA SER A 3 -3.24 -18.52 8.43
C SER A 3 -4.09 -17.38 7.84
N ILE A 4 -4.97 -16.80 8.67
CA ILE A 4 -5.77 -15.63 8.25
C ILE A 4 -4.85 -14.44 7.97
N SER A 5 -3.78 -14.27 8.76
CA SER A 5 -2.79 -13.20 8.57
C SER A 5 -2.17 -13.23 7.18
N LEU A 6 -1.67 -14.39 6.74
CA LEU A 6 -1.06 -14.52 5.42
C LEU A 6 -2.03 -14.24 4.26
N ARG A 7 -3.32 -14.48 4.48
CA ARG A 7 -4.36 -14.17 3.49
C ARG A 7 -4.68 -12.68 3.49
N THR A 8 -4.83 -12.08 4.67
CA THR A 8 -5.07 -10.66 4.85
C THR A 8 -3.94 -9.84 4.22
N ILE A 9 -2.68 -10.16 4.51
CA ILE A 9 -1.50 -9.49 3.93
C ILE A 9 -1.56 -9.50 2.41
N ARG A 10 -1.78 -10.68 1.80
CA ARG A 10 -1.87 -10.79 0.33
C ARG A 10 -3.05 -10.04 -0.27
N GLU A 11 -4.20 -10.04 0.42
CA GLU A 11 -5.36 -9.24 -0.01
C GLU A 11 -5.05 -7.74 0.03
N GLU A 12 -4.36 -7.27 1.08
CA GLU A 12 -3.93 -5.89 1.24
C GLU A 12 -2.90 -5.48 0.18
N HIS A 13 -1.91 -6.33 -0.09
CA HIS A 13 -0.93 -6.15 -1.16
C HIS A 13 -1.58 -6.06 -2.54
N ALA A 14 -2.58 -6.90 -2.82
CA ALA A 14 -3.30 -6.85 -4.09
C ALA A 14 -4.02 -5.51 -4.27
N SER A 15 -4.66 -4.99 -3.22
CA SER A 15 -5.28 -3.65 -3.26
C SER A 15 -4.26 -2.55 -3.44
N LEU A 16 -3.11 -2.63 -2.76
CA LEU A 16 -2.06 -1.64 -2.86
C LEU A 16 -1.39 -1.64 -4.24
N ALA A 17 -1.07 -2.81 -4.79
CA ALA A 17 -0.54 -2.96 -6.14
C ALA A 17 -1.49 -2.35 -7.19
N ALA A 18 -2.80 -2.54 -7.00
CA ALA A 18 -3.81 -1.96 -7.86
C ALA A 18 -3.83 -0.41 -7.76
N VAL A 19 -3.68 0.16 -6.56
CA VAL A 19 -3.55 1.62 -6.37
C VAL A 19 -2.29 2.17 -7.02
N LEU A 20 -1.14 1.52 -6.83
CA LEU A 20 0.13 1.91 -7.45
C LEU A 20 0.04 1.88 -8.97
N HIS A 21 -0.64 0.87 -9.53
CA HIS A 21 -0.90 0.78 -10.95
C HIS A 21 -1.80 1.92 -11.46
N SER A 22 -2.91 2.21 -10.77
CA SER A 22 -3.78 3.33 -11.12
C SER A 22 -3.06 4.68 -11.05
N LEU A 23 -2.21 4.92 -10.05
CA LEU A 23 -1.34 6.10 -9.97
C LEU A 23 -0.43 6.24 -11.20
N ARG A 24 0.15 5.13 -11.67
CA ARG A 24 0.98 5.13 -12.89
C ARG A 24 0.17 5.46 -14.13
N LEU A 25 -0.97 4.78 -14.32
CA LEU A 25 -1.86 5.02 -15.47
C LEU A 25 -2.30 6.48 -15.55
N MET A 26 -2.67 7.05 -14.40
CA MET A 26 -3.06 8.45 -14.32
C MET A 26 -1.89 9.37 -14.67
N LEU A 27 -0.68 9.15 -14.14
CA LEU A 27 0.49 9.96 -14.50
C LEU A 27 0.76 9.95 -16.02
N ASP A 28 0.63 8.77 -16.65
CA ASP A 28 0.84 8.59 -18.09
C ASP A 28 -0.23 9.30 -18.93
N GLN A 29 -1.49 9.31 -18.48
CA GLN A 29 -2.60 10.02 -19.13
C GLN A 29 -2.53 11.54 -18.92
N GLY A 30 -2.09 11.97 -17.75
CA GLY A 30 -2.08 13.37 -17.33
C GLY A 30 -3.48 13.92 -16.97
N PRO A 31 -3.56 15.24 -16.67
CA PRO A 31 -4.79 15.85 -16.12
C PRO A 31 -5.94 15.98 -17.13
N GLY A 32 -5.64 15.95 -18.44
CA GLY A 32 -6.63 16.08 -19.51
C GLY A 32 -7.52 17.33 -19.37
N ASP A 33 -8.78 17.18 -19.76
CA ASP A 33 -9.79 18.25 -19.71
C ASP A 33 -10.39 18.47 -18.30
N GLU A 34 -10.13 17.55 -17.36
CA GLU A 34 -10.66 17.59 -15.98
C GLU A 34 -9.55 17.61 -14.91
N PRO A 35 -8.67 18.63 -14.90
CA PRO A 35 -7.50 18.66 -14.02
C PRO A 35 -7.86 18.60 -12.53
N ALA A 36 -8.96 19.23 -12.12
CA ALA A 36 -9.40 19.19 -10.72
C ALA A 36 -9.76 17.77 -10.26
N ALA A 37 -10.43 16.99 -11.12
CA ALA A 37 -10.77 15.60 -10.81
C ALA A 37 -9.52 14.72 -10.76
N PHE A 38 -8.59 14.93 -11.69
CA PHE A 38 -7.29 14.26 -11.73
C PHE A 38 -6.51 14.44 -10.43
N PHE A 39 -6.29 15.68 -9.98
CA PHE A 39 -5.51 15.93 -8.78
C PHE A 39 -6.24 15.48 -7.50
N ASP A 40 -7.57 15.57 -7.45
CA ASP A 40 -8.38 15.07 -6.34
C ASP A 40 -8.20 13.55 -6.11
N VAL A 41 -8.29 12.76 -7.18
CA VAL A 41 -8.15 11.30 -7.04
C VAL A 41 -6.70 10.87 -6.82
N MET A 42 -5.72 11.53 -7.44
CA MET A 42 -4.29 11.28 -7.17
C MET A 42 -3.95 11.52 -5.69
N ARG A 43 -4.44 12.62 -5.11
CA ARG A 43 -4.31 12.88 -3.67
C ARG A 43 -4.97 11.80 -2.83
N ALA A 44 -6.19 11.40 -3.19
CA ALA A 44 -6.93 10.38 -2.45
C ALA A 44 -6.16 9.04 -2.42
N MET A 45 -5.59 8.62 -3.55
CA MET A 45 -4.77 7.42 -3.63
C MET A 45 -3.49 7.52 -2.79
N LEU A 46 -2.75 8.63 -2.86
CA LEU A 46 -1.56 8.82 -2.03
C LEU A 46 -1.90 8.90 -0.53
N PHE A 47 -3.02 9.52 -0.17
CA PHE A 47 -3.49 9.59 1.21
C PHE A 47 -3.92 8.21 1.73
N TYR A 48 -4.51 7.37 0.88
CA TYR A 48 -4.78 5.97 1.23
C TYR A 48 -3.50 5.20 1.58
N ILE A 49 -2.41 5.40 0.83
CA ILE A 49 -1.13 4.73 1.10
C ILE A 49 -0.57 5.15 2.47
N ASP A 50 -0.64 6.43 2.83
CA ASP A 50 -0.27 6.91 4.18
C ASP A 50 -1.18 6.30 5.27
N GLU A 51 -2.49 6.33 5.06
CA GLU A 51 -3.43 5.98 6.12
C GLU A 51 -3.60 4.48 6.40
N PHE A 52 -3.34 3.62 5.41
CA PHE A 52 -3.61 2.19 5.54
C PHE A 52 -2.32 1.35 5.49
N PRO A 53 -1.58 1.25 4.37
CA PRO A 53 -0.30 0.56 4.35
C PRO A 53 0.67 1.02 5.45
N GLU A 54 0.99 2.31 5.52
CA GLU A 54 2.02 2.81 6.43
C GLU A 54 1.59 2.81 7.91
N ARG A 55 0.31 3.10 8.20
CA ARG A 55 -0.17 3.29 9.58
C ARG A 55 -0.89 2.09 10.19
N GLN A 56 -1.33 1.13 9.38
CA GLN A 56 -2.10 -0.03 9.87
C GLN A 56 -1.47 -1.37 9.50
N HIS A 57 -1.01 -1.52 8.26
CA HIS A 57 -0.45 -2.78 7.76
C HIS A 57 1.00 -3.00 8.23
N HIS A 58 1.95 -2.14 7.81
CA HIS A 58 3.37 -2.27 8.17
C HIS A 58 3.62 -2.36 9.69
N PRO A 59 2.91 -1.58 10.56
CA PRO A 59 3.10 -1.71 12.00
C PRO A 59 2.75 -3.11 12.52
N LYS A 60 1.78 -3.79 11.91
CA LYS A 60 1.39 -5.15 12.34
C LYS A 60 2.43 -6.17 11.94
N GLU A 61 3.00 -6.04 10.75
CA GLU A 61 4.09 -6.91 10.30
C GLU A 61 5.30 -6.77 11.21
N SER A 62 5.72 -5.53 11.45
CA SER A 62 6.88 -5.19 12.29
C SER A 62 6.68 -5.62 13.76
N GLN A 63 5.47 -5.48 14.30
CA GLN A 63 5.19 -5.81 15.69
C GLN A 63 4.93 -7.29 15.94
N TRP A 64 4.24 -7.98 15.02
CA TRP A 64 3.70 -9.32 15.29
C TRP A 64 4.34 -10.41 14.44
N LEU A 65 4.57 -10.15 13.15
CA LEU A 65 5.03 -11.18 12.22
C LEU A 65 6.56 -11.26 12.17
N PHE A 66 7.23 -10.17 11.82
CA PHE A 66 8.68 -10.13 11.58
C PHE A 66 9.51 -10.62 12.76
N PRO A 67 9.22 -10.26 14.03
CA PRO A 67 9.99 -10.76 15.17
C PRO A 67 9.92 -12.28 15.27
N LYS A 68 8.73 -12.87 15.05
CA LYS A 68 8.53 -14.31 15.13
C LYS A 68 9.21 -15.05 13.98
N VAL A 69 9.17 -14.49 12.77
CA VAL A 69 9.88 -15.07 11.63
C VAL A 69 11.40 -14.99 11.84
N ALA A 70 11.92 -13.86 12.31
CA ALA A 70 13.36 -13.70 12.59
C ALA A 70 13.85 -14.66 13.70
N GLU A 71 13.04 -14.90 14.73
CA GLU A 71 13.34 -15.87 15.80
C GLU A 71 13.45 -17.32 15.27
N ARG A 72 12.67 -17.68 14.25
CA ARG A 72 12.49 -19.07 13.79
C ARG A 72 13.17 -19.38 12.46
N SER A 73 13.47 -18.37 11.65
CA SER A 73 14.08 -18.50 10.32
C SER A 73 15.22 -17.49 10.12
N PRO A 74 16.46 -17.87 10.47
CA PRO A 74 17.64 -17.03 10.25
C PRO A 74 17.86 -16.63 8.78
N GLN A 75 17.37 -17.44 7.84
CA GLN A 75 17.50 -17.18 6.40
C GLN A 75 16.68 -15.97 5.95
N ALA A 76 15.62 -15.59 6.68
CA ALA A 76 14.80 -14.42 6.38
C ALA A 76 15.32 -13.12 7.04
N ALA A 77 16.33 -13.22 7.92
CA ALA A 77 16.75 -12.09 8.77
C ALA A 77 17.23 -10.87 7.97
N GLU A 78 17.95 -11.07 6.87
CA GLU A 78 18.41 -9.97 6.01
C GLU A 78 17.25 -9.27 5.30
N ALA A 79 16.29 -10.04 4.77
CA ALA A 79 15.09 -9.50 4.15
C ALA A 79 14.25 -8.70 5.16
N ILE A 80 14.03 -9.26 6.35
CA ILE A 80 13.31 -8.56 7.44
C ILE A 80 14.02 -7.26 7.82
N ALA A 81 15.35 -7.28 7.95
CA ALA A 81 16.10 -6.07 8.28
C ALA A 81 15.99 -4.99 7.18
N GLN A 82 15.86 -5.38 5.91
CA GLN A 82 15.56 -4.44 4.82
C GLN A 82 14.14 -3.89 4.93
N LEU A 83 13.15 -4.74 5.12
CA LEU A 83 11.74 -4.34 5.22
C LEU A 83 11.50 -3.38 6.41
N GLU A 84 12.15 -3.61 7.55
CA GLU A 84 12.09 -2.67 8.69
C GLU A 84 12.68 -1.29 8.36
N ARG A 85 13.73 -1.23 7.53
CA ARG A 85 14.26 0.07 7.04
C ARG A 85 13.28 0.74 6.07
N ASP A 86 12.62 -0.06 5.24
CA ASP A 86 11.60 0.42 4.31
C ASP A 86 10.41 1.02 5.08
N HIS A 87 9.90 0.29 6.09
CA HIS A 87 8.81 0.76 6.97
C HIS A 87 9.17 2.06 7.69
N ALA A 88 10.39 2.20 8.20
CA ALA A 88 10.82 3.40 8.88
C ALA A 88 10.85 4.66 7.98
N GLY A 89 10.93 4.48 6.65
CA GLY A 89 10.98 5.57 5.67
C GLY A 89 9.68 5.81 4.90
N GLY A 90 8.71 4.90 4.95
CA GLY A 90 7.52 4.89 4.10
C GLY A 90 6.64 6.15 4.25
N GLU A 91 6.28 6.51 5.49
CA GLU A 91 5.47 7.72 5.79
C GLU A 91 6.11 9.01 5.23
N ALA A 92 7.43 9.15 5.34
CA ALA A 92 8.13 10.31 4.80
C ALA A 92 8.12 10.32 3.27
N ALA A 93 8.29 9.15 2.64
CA ALA A 93 8.32 9.01 1.18
C ALA A 93 6.95 9.33 0.53
N VAL A 94 5.84 8.86 1.12
CA VAL A 94 4.49 9.16 0.59
C VAL A 94 4.12 10.64 0.78
N ARG A 95 4.53 11.27 1.89
CA ARG A 95 4.31 12.70 2.14
C ARG A 95 5.07 13.59 1.16
N GLU A 96 6.30 13.22 0.82
CA GLU A 96 7.06 13.92 -0.21
C GLU A 96 6.32 13.86 -1.57
N LEU A 97 5.76 12.71 -1.94
CA LEU A 97 4.95 12.61 -3.15
C LEU A 97 3.70 13.49 -3.11
N GLN A 98 3.00 13.53 -1.97
CA GLN A 98 1.85 14.42 -1.79
C GLN A 98 2.26 15.88 -1.97
N HIS A 99 3.41 16.29 -1.43
CA HIS A 99 3.94 17.65 -1.59
C HIS A 99 4.30 17.96 -3.05
N LEU A 100 4.99 17.04 -3.73
CA LEU A 100 5.34 17.20 -5.15
C LEU A 100 4.09 17.27 -6.04
N LEU A 101 3.05 16.51 -5.73
CA LEU A 101 1.76 16.56 -6.42
C LEU A 101 1.09 17.94 -6.28
N LEU A 102 1.11 18.51 -5.06
CA LEU A 102 0.63 19.88 -4.83
C LEU A 102 1.47 20.91 -5.58
N GLY A 103 2.79 20.71 -5.65
CA GLY A 103 3.68 21.54 -6.46
C GLY A 103 3.27 21.53 -7.93
N TRP A 104 2.94 20.36 -8.49
CA TRP A 104 2.40 20.25 -9.85
C TRP A 104 1.05 20.95 -10.01
N GLU A 105 0.10 20.71 -9.11
CA GLU A 105 -1.23 21.32 -9.19
C GLU A 105 -1.18 22.85 -9.10
N LEU A 106 -0.44 23.40 -8.14
CA LEU A 106 -0.48 24.82 -7.78
C LEU A 106 0.52 25.67 -8.55
N MET A 107 1.63 25.09 -9.00
CA MET A 107 2.69 25.80 -9.73
C MET A 107 2.75 25.44 -11.22
N GLY A 108 1.95 24.48 -11.67
CA GLY A 108 1.83 24.07 -13.07
C GLY A 108 2.89 23.06 -13.54
N ASP A 109 2.88 22.80 -14.85
CA ASP A 109 3.60 21.67 -15.46
C ASP A 109 5.12 21.70 -15.32
N ALA A 110 5.71 22.85 -14.98
CA ALA A 110 7.13 22.94 -14.63
C ALA A 110 7.52 22.04 -13.44
N ARG A 111 6.55 21.62 -12.61
CA ARG A 111 6.75 20.70 -11.49
C ARG A 111 6.37 19.25 -11.80
N ARG A 112 5.79 18.97 -12.97
CA ARG A 112 5.32 17.62 -13.35
C ARG A 112 6.46 16.60 -13.36
N GLU A 113 7.60 16.96 -13.95
CA GLU A 113 8.73 16.03 -14.09
C GLU A 113 9.28 15.57 -12.73
N ALA A 114 9.41 16.48 -11.77
CA ALA A 114 9.86 16.16 -10.43
C ALA A 114 8.93 15.16 -9.73
N PHE A 115 7.61 15.37 -9.84
CA PHE A 115 6.61 14.44 -9.32
C PHE A 115 6.68 13.09 -10.05
N ALA A 116 6.73 13.09 -11.38
CA ALA A 116 6.76 11.89 -12.20
C ALA A 116 7.93 10.97 -11.85
N LEU A 117 9.14 11.55 -11.78
CA LEU A 117 10.36 10.82 -11.41
C LEU A 117 10.29 10.28 -9.98
N ALA A 118 9.72 11.04 -9.05
CA ALA A 118 9.55 10.59 -7.67
C ALA A 118 8.55 9.43 -7.57
N LEU A 119 7.40 9.55 -8.24
CA LEU A 119 6.37 8.51 -8.24
C LEU A 119 6.88 7.21 -8.87
N GLU A 120 7.64 7.28 -9.96
CA GLU A 120 8.26 6.10 -10.57
C GLU A 120 9.22 5.38 -9.63
N ARG A 121 10.07 6.12 -8.92
CA ARG A 121 10.98 5.54 -7.92
C ARG A 121 10.18 4.89 -6.78
N TYR A 122 9.15 5.57 -6.30
CA TYR A 122 8.30 5.10 -5.22
C TYR A 122 7.56 3.80 -5.58
N ILE A 123 6.95 3.74 -6.77
CA ILE A 123 6.26 2.53 -7.25
C ILE A 123 7.23 1.35 -7.33
N ARG A 124 8.44 1.53 -7.90
CA ARG A 124 9.44 0.45 -7.96
C ARG A 124 9.86 -0.02 -6.58
N PHE A 125 10.11 0.91 -5.66
CA PHE A 125 10.46 0.62 -4.28
C PHE A 125 9.38 -0.23 -3.61
N TYR A 126 8.12 0.21 -3.69
CA TYR A 126 7.01 -0.46 -3.01
C TYR A 126 6.71 -1.85 -3.59
N LEU A 127 6.83 -2.01 -4.90
CA LEU A 127 6.67 -3.32 -5.53
C LEU A 127 7.78 -4.30 -5.14
N GLU A 128 9.03 -3.82 -5.00
CA GLU A 128 10.13 -4.65 -4.53
C GLU A 128 9.98 -5.02 -3.04
N HIS A 129 9.51 -4.08 -2.22
CA HIS A 129 9.17 -4.30 -0.83
C HIS A 129 8.17 -5.45 -0.66
N MET A 130 6.99 -5.35 -1.30
CA MET A 130 5.98 -6.43 -1.25
C MET A 130 6.51 -7.75 -1.84
N ARG A 131 7.37 -7.68 -2.88
CA ARG A 131 7.99 -8.88 -3.45
C ARG A 131 8.87 -9.59 -2.42
N LEU A 132 9.67 -8.87 -1.64
CA LEU A 132 10.50 -9.47 -0.59
C LEU A 132 9.65 -10.15 0.48
N GLU A 133 8.55 -9.52 0.91
CA GLU A 133 7.62 -10.14 1.84
C GLU A 133 7.03 -11.42 1.26
N GLU A 134 6.42 -11.35 0.08
CA GLU A 134 5.69 -12.47 -0.51
C GLU A 134 6.58 -13.64 -0.94
N THR A 135 7.84 -13.37 -1.31
CA THR A 135 8.75 -14.40 -1.84
C THR A 135 9.77 -14.90 -0.82
N VAL A 136 9.99 -14.18 0.29
CA VAL A 136 10.96 -14.56 1.31
C VAL A 136 10.31 -14.70 2.68
N VAL A 137 9.66 -13.65 3.18
CA VAL A 137 9.18 -13.62 4.57
C VAL A 137 7.95 -14.50 4.77
N LEU A 138 6.92 -14.38 3.93
CA LEU A 138 5.68 -15.16 4.07
C LEU A 138 5.92 -16.68 3.90
N PRO A 139 6.73 -17.15 2.94
CA PRO A 139 7.11 -18.56 2.86
C PRO A 139 7.87 -19.03 4.11
N ALA A 140 8.86 -18.26 4.57
CA ALA A 140 9.62 -18.58 5.78
C ALA A 140 8.72 -18.66 7.02
N ALA A 141 7.74 -17.76 7.13
CA ALA A 141 6.74 -17.80 8.19
C ALA A 141 5.92 -19.10 8.14
N GLN A 142 5.42 -19.45 6.96
CA GLN A 142 4.60 -20.65 6.76
C GLN A 142 5.36 -21.95 7.07
N GLU A 143 6.66 -21.98 6.81
CA GLU A 143 7.52 -23.16 7.07
C GLU A 143 7.96 -23.25 8.54
N ALA A 144 8.33 -22.12 9.17
CA ALA A 144 9.01 -22.14 10.46
C ALA A 144 8.08 -21.91 11.68
N LEU A 145 6.99 -21.17 11.51
CA LEU A 145 6.11 -20.80 12.63
C LEU A 145 5.22 -21.98 13.07
N GLN A 146 5.13 -22.14 14.39
CA GLN A 146 4.32 -23.18 15.02
C GLN A 146 2.89 -22.69 15.24
N PRO A 147 1.90 -23.60 15.43
CA PRO A 147 0.50 -23.20 15.64
C PRO A 147 0.28 -22.16 16.74
N GLY A 148 1.08 -22.19 17.82
CA GLY A 148 1.01 -21.22 18.90
C GLY A 148 1.51 -19.82 18.53
N ASP A 149 2.47 -19.70 17.61
CA ASP A 149 2.97 -18.41 17.15
C ASP A 149 1.87 -17.66 16.36
N TRP A 150 1.08 -18.40 15.58
CA TRP A 150 0.01 -17.84 14.74
C TRP A 150 -1.15 -17.22 15.52
N THR A 151 -1.40 -17.60 16.77
CA THR A 151 -2.59 -17.13 17.50
C THR A 151 -2.58 -15.62 17.71
N ALA A 152 -1.44 -15.05 18.13
CA ALA A 152 -1.30 -13.61 18.34
C ALA A 152 -1.26 -12.84 17.00
N ILE A 153 -0.57 -13.39 16.00
CA ILE A 153 -0.46 -12.81 14.66
C ILE A 153 -1.86 -12.74 14.02
N ASP A 154 -2.60 -13.86 14.02
CA ASP A 154 -3.94 -13.96 13.47
C ASP A 154 -4.93 -13.04 14.17
N ALA A 155 -4.85 -12.88 15.49
CA ALA A 155 -5.67 -11.92 16.22
C ALA A 155 -5.36 -10.46 15.80
N ALA A 156 -4.09 -10.12 15.62
CA ALA A 156 -3.69 -8.79 15.19
C ALA A 156 -4.19 -8.47 13.77
N PHE A 157 -4.02 -9.40 12.81
CA PHE A 157 -4.46 -9.19 11.43
C PHE A 157 -5.97 -9.37 11.21
N ALA A 158 -6.68 -10.11 12.06
CA ALA A 158 -8.15 -10.23 11.97
C ALA A 158 -8.88 -8.90 12.19
N SER A 159 -8.25 -7.94 12.86
CA SER A 159 -8.79 -6.58 13.02
C SER A 159 -8.53 -5.67 11.81
N ASN A 160 -7.66 -6.06 10.87
CA ASN A 160 -7.57 -5.34 9.61
C ASN A 160 -8.80 -5.66 8.76
N THR A 161 -9.47 -4.61 8.32
CA THR A 161 -10.47 -4.72 7.29
C THR A 161 -9.92 -4.07 6.04
N ASN A 162 -9.49 -4.88 5.06
CA ASN A 162 -9.05 -4.34 3.77
C ASN A 162 -10.24 -3.57 3.15
N PRO A 163 -10.11 -2.24 3.04
CA PRO A 163 -11.25 -1.41 2.69
C PRO A 163 -11.59 -1.37 1.19
N LEU A 164 -10.62 -1.75 0.36
CA LEU A 164 -10.78 -1.82 -1.09
C LEU A 164 -11.17 -3.25 -1.54
N ALA A 165 -11.18 -4.22 -0.62
CA ALA A 165 -11.65 -5.57 -0.91
C ALA A 165 -13.18 -5.61 -1.10
N PRO A 166 -13.69 -6.32 -2.14
CA PRO A 166 -15.13 -6.48 -2.36
C PRO A 166 -15.85 -7.12 -1.16
N GLY A 167 -17.02 -6.60 -0.81
CA GLY A 167 -17.94 -7.22 0.16
C GLY A 167 -17.52 -7.13 1.64
N LYS A 168 -16.47 -6.38 1.96
CA LYS A 168 -16.06 -6.12 3.35
C LYS A 168 -16.74 -4.86 3.91
N PRO A 169 -17.15 -4.85 5.20
CA PRO A 169 -17.63 -3.63 5.84
C PRO A 169 -16.53 -2.56 5.79
N ARG A 170 -16.85 -1.37 5.32
CA ARG A 170 -15.88 -0.27 5.34
C ARG A 170 -15.87 0.38 6.72
N ASP A 171 -14.69 0.73 7.20
CA ASP A 171 -14.58 1.64 8.33
C ASP A 171 -15.18 2.99 7.93
N ALA A 172 -16.13 3.48 8.73
CA ALA A 172 -16.81 4.74 8.51
C ALA A 172 -15.84 5.93 8.47
N ALA A 173 -14.70 5.85 9.18
CA ALA A 173 -13.67 6.88 9.16
C ALA A 173 -13.05 7.06 7.76
N TYR A 174 -12.99 6.00 6.97
CA TYR A 174 -12.32 5.99 5.67
C TYR A 174 -13.28 5.81 4.47
N ASP A 175 -14.56 5.51 4.69
CA ASP A 175 -15.53 5.24 3.63
C ASP A 175 -15.61 6.35 2.56
N ARG A 176 -15.50 7.62 2.99
CA ARG A 176 -15.45 8.77 2.07
C ARG A 176 -14.21 8.75 1.16
N LEU A 177 -13.06 8.35 1.71
CA LEU A 177 -11.81 8.23 0.96
C LEU A 177 -11.94 7.12 -0.09
N PHE A 178 -12.42 5.94 0.30
CA PHE A 178 -12.55 4.81 -0.62
C PHE A 178 -13.58 5.06 -1.70
N THR A 179 -14.72 5.65 -1.34
CA THR A 179 -15.73 6.04 -2.34
C THR A 179 -15.14 7.01 -3.35
N ARG A 180 -14.33 7.99 -2.91
CA ARG A 180 -13.63 8.90 -3.83
C ARG A 180 -12.70 8.16 -4.78
N ILE A 181 -11.91 7.22 -4.27
CA ILE A 181 -10.97 6.42 -5.09
C ILE A 181 -11.73 5.54 -6.09
N VAL A 182 -12.66 4.69 -5.62
CA VAL A 182 -13.40 3.73 -6.46
C VAL A 182 -14.23 4.43 -7.55
N MET A 183 -14.80 5.59 -7.25
CA MET A 183 -15.66 6.29 -8.22
C MET A 183 -14.89 7.08 -9.28
N ARG A 184 -13.59 7.34 -9.09
CA ARG A 184 -12.83 8.29 -9.93
C ARG A 184 -11.51 7.76 -10.47
N ALA A 185 -10.94 6.75 -9.85
CA ALA A 185 -9.72 6.15 -10.35
C ALA A 185 -10.01 5.26 -11.56
N PRO A 186 -9.04 5.08 -12.47
CA PRO A 186 -9.17 4.10 -13.53
C PRO A 186 -9.20 2.67 -12.95
N SER A 187 -9.76 1.75 -13.73
CA SER A 187 -9.55 0.30 -13.54
C SER A 187 -8.04 0.03 -13.37
N PRO A 188 -7.63 -0.87 -12.45
CA PRO A 188 -8.42 -1.91 -11.79
C PRO A 188 -9.12 -1.53 -10.49
N ILE A 189 -8.82 -0.39 -9.85
CA ILE A 189 -9.40 -0.05 -8.53
C ILE A 189 -10.73 0.70 -8.62
N GLY A 190 -10.94 1.44 -9.70
CA GLY A 190 -12.13 2.26 -9.88
C GLY A 190 -12.89 1.93 -11.15
N LEU A 191 -14.07 2.53 -11.25
CA LEU A 191 -14.99 2.32 -12.38
C LEU A 191 -14.56 3.09 -13.64
N GLY A 192 -13.52 3.93 -13.56
CA GLY A 192 -13.23 4.96 -14.56
C GLY A 192 -14.27 6.10 -14.51
N SER A 193 -13.97 7.23 -15.17
CA SER A 193 -14.97 8.29 -15.30
C SER A 193 -16.21 7.75 -16.02
N PRO A 194 -17.44 7.97 -15.50
CA PRO A 194 -18.63 7.74 -16.31
C PRO A 194 -18.51 8.60 -17.56
N SER A 195 -18.64 7.96 -18.72
CA SER A 195 -18.65 8.63 -20.03
C SER A 195 -19.77 9.67 -20.13
#